data_AF-A0A497GZA8-F1
#
_entry.id   AF-A0A497GZA8-F1
#
_cell.length_a   1.000
_cell.length_b   1.000
_cell.length_c   1.000
_cell.angle_alpha   90.00
_cell.angle_beta   90.00
_cell.angle_gamma   90.00
#
_symmetry.space_group_name_H-M   'P 1'
#
loop_
_entity.id
_entity.type
_entity.pdbx_description
1 polymer ?
#
loop_
_entity_poly.entity_id
_entity_poly.type
_entity_poly.pdbx_seq_one_letter_code
_entity_poly.pdbx_strand_id
1 'polypeptide(L)'
;DYLAFVYNRPHLVSFGLSWMRLGLKDIYHEDTINLAIARNLPFLKGLSAGVTFKLFVLSAPGYEKYNDPGFNGRDIKPSYDFGILYRSSGNWTLGFTIYNINEPKLKLIETTKNPDPVYRESAIGFTYTFRGMLLTSFELRTRYADDYTKTVGRFGSELWFFDAVALRGGFEQEHMTAGIGLNGGKWQLDVMLETHYELGNTYQFSATIRI
;
A
#
# COMPACT_ATOMS: atom_id res chain seq x y z
N ASP A 1 -1.13 4.15 11.81
CA ASP A 1 -0.12 5.19 11.48
C ASP A 1 0.75 4.78 10.30
N TYR A 2 1.28 5.75 9.57
CA TYR A 2 2.16 5.51 8.42
C TYR A 2 3.18 6.63 8.24
N LEU A 3 4.40 6.25 7.87
CA LEU A 3 5.47 7.16 7.45
C LEU A 3 6.18 6.56 6.23
N ALA A 4 6.53 7.39 5.25
CA ALA A 4 7.39 6.97 4.16
C ALA A 4 8.36 8.05 3.71
N PHE A 5 9.47 7.56 3.19
CA PHE A 5 10.55 8.33 2.61
C PHE A 5 10.92 7.74 1.27
N VAL A 6 11.05 8.58 0.25
CA VAL A 6 11.48 8.18 -1.08
C VAL A 6 12.62 9.09 -1.51
N TYR A 7 13.71 8.49 -1.93
CA TYR A 7 14.84 9.18 -2.53
C TYR A 7 15.04 8.69 -3.95
N ASN A 8 14.94 9.60 -4.91
CA ASN A 8 15.14 9.28 -6.31
C ASN A 8 16.46 9.88 -6.79
N ARG A 9 17.37 9.03 -7.28
CA ARG A 9 18.54 9.48 -8.04
C ARG A 9 18.24 9.34 -9.53
N PRO A 10 18.01 10.45 -10.26
CA PRO A 10 17.59 10.42 -11.65
C PRO A 10 18.47 9.49 -12.50
N HIS A 11 17.83 8.70 -13.37
CA HIS A 11 18.45 7.76 -14.30
C HIS A 11 19.24 6.58 -13.70
N LEU A 12 19.37 6.48 -12.38
CA LEU A 12 20.09 5.39 -11.74
C LEU A 12 19.14 4.45 -11.00
N VAL A 13 18.54 4.94 -9.91
CA VAL A 13 17.79 4.11 -8.97
C VAL A 13 16.96 5.00 -8.05
N SER A 14 15.81 4.49 -7.64
CA SER A 14 14.99 5.06 -6.58
C SER A 14 14.99 4.12 -5.37
N PHE A 15 15.08 4.71 -4.19
CA PHE A 15 15.02 4.01 -2.91
C PHE A 15 13.76 4.44 -2.16
N GLY A 16 13.10 3.50 -1.50
CA GLY A 16 11.97 3.74 -0.64
C GLY A 16 12.19 3.12 0.74
N LEU A 17 11.78 3.83 1.78
CA LEU A 17 11.65 3.31 3.14
C LEU A 17 10.25 3.66 3.62
N SER A 18 9.53 2.71 4.19
CA SER A 18 8.26 3.02 4.87
C SER A 18 8.05 2.20 6.12
N TRP A 19 7.23 2.74 7.02
CA TRP A 19 6.74 2.09 8.21
C TRP A 19 5.23 2.30 8.30
N MET A 20 4.51 1.24 8.63
CA MET A 20 3.07 1.25 8.85
C MET A 20 2.77 0.52 10.15
N ARG A 21 1.87 1.07 10.96
CA ARG A 21 1.33 0.43 12.16
C ARG A 21 -0.18 0.32 12.08
N LEU A 22 -0.68 -0.90 12.26
CA LEU A 22 -2.08 -1.20 12.52
C LEU A 22 -2.20 -1.82 13.91
N GLY A 23 -3.17 -1.41 14.72
CA GLY A 23 -3.32 -2.02 16.03
C GLY A 23 -4.24 -1.28 16.98
N LEU A 24 -4.49 -1.94 18.11
CA LEU A 24 -5.20 -1.41 19.26
C LEU A 24 -4.17 -1.06 20.34
N LYS A 25 -4.21 0.19 20.79
CA LYS A 25 -3.31 0.71 21.81
C LYS A 25 -3.29 -0.20 23.04
N ASP A 26 -2.10 -0.55 23.49
CA ASP A 26 -1.83 -1.38 24.68
C ASP A 26 -2.39 -2.82 24.64
N ILE A 27 -2.93 -3.27 23.50
CA ILE A 27 -3.49 -4.62 23.33
C ILE A 27 -2.67 -5.39 22.30
N TYR A 28 -2.59 -4.85 21.08
CA TYR A 28 -2.08 -5.55 19.91
C TYR A 28 -1.61 -4.57 18.85
N HIS A 29 -0.48 -4.85 18.20
CA HIS A 29 -0.08 -4.10 17.01
C HIS A 29 0.72 -4.95 16.02
N GLU A 30 0.53 -4.58 14.76
CA GLU A 30 1.26 -5.04 13.59
C GLU A 30 2.04 -3.86 13.03
N ASP A 31 3.36 -3.97 13.02
CA ASP A 31 4.23 -3.08 12.29
C ASP A 31 4.69 -3.74 10.99
N THR A 32 4.65 -2.99 9.89
CA THR A 32 5.28 -3.38 8.63
C THR A 32 6.36 -2.36 8.29
N ILE A 33 7.60 -2.82 8.15
CA ILE A 33 8.74 -2.00 7.70
C ILE A 33 9.12 -2.44 6.29
N ASN A 34 9.21 -1.49 5.37
CA ASN A 34 9.50 -1.76 3.96
C ASN A 34 10.77 -1.05 3.50
N LEU A 35 11.62 -1.76 2.76
CA LEU A 35 12.78 -1.23 2.06
C LEU A 35 12.65 -1.58 0.58
N ALA A 36 12.56 -0.57 -0.27
CA ALA A 36 12.33 -0.74 -1.70
C ALA A 36 13.48 -0.18 -2.53
N ILE A 37 13.76 -0.85 -3.65
CA ILE A 37 14.67 -0.39 -4.70
C ILE A 37 13.98 -0.56 -6.05
N ALA A 38 14.03 0.47 -6.89
CA ALA A 38 13.42 0.44 -8.22
C ALA A 38 14.29 1.14 -9.26
N ARG A 39 14.17 0.71 -10.52
CA ARG A 39 14.95 1.25 -11.64
C ARG A 39 14.19 1.20 -12.96
N ASN A 40 14.44 2.21 -13.81
CA ASN A 40 14.03 2.19 -15.22
C ASN A 40 14.83 1.13 -15.98
N LEU A 41 14.14 0.26 -16.71
CA LEU A 41 14.77 -0.81 -17.48
C LEU A 41 15.24 -0.27 -18.85
N PRO A 42 16.52 -0.48 -19.23
CA PRO A 42 17.11 0.18 -20.39
C PRO A 42 16.60 -0.33 -21.74
N PHE A 43 16.03 -1.54 -21.77
CA PHE A 43 15.59 -2.21 -23.01
C PHE A 43 14.20 -1.76 -23.49
N LEU A 44 13.41 -1.09 -22.65
CA LEU A 44 12.09 -0.59 -23.02
C LEU A 44 11.82 0.76 -22.34
N LYS A 45 11.71 1.81 -23.14
CA LYS A 45 11.42 3.17 -22.63
C LYS A 45 10.09 3.16 -21.88
N GLY A 46 10.08 3.76 -20.68
CA GLY A 46 8.89 3.83 -19.83
C GLY A 46 8.68 2.62 -18.93
N LEU A 47 9.44 1.53 -19.13
CA LEU A 47 9.39 0.36 -18.26
C LEU A 47 10.29 0.56 -17.02
N SER A 48 9.75 0.24 -15.85
CA SER A 48 10.45 0.22 -14.57
C SER A 48 10.14 -1.07 -13.84
N ALA A 49 11.09 -1.56 -13.05
CA ALA A 49 10.85 -2.66 -12.11
C ALA A 49 11.44 -2.32 -10.75
N GLY A 50 10.88 -2.93 -9.71
CA GLY A 50 11.35 -2.78 -8.35
C GLY A 50 11.08 -4.01 -7.50
N VAL A 51 11.85 -4.12 -6.43
CA VAL A 51 11.69 -5.13 -5.39
C VAL A 51 11.58 -4.43 -4.04
N THR A 52 10.78 -5.01 -3.16
CA THR A 52 10.63 -4.54 -1.78
C THR A 52 10.94 -5.69 -0.84
N PHE A 53 11.81 -5.44 0.14
CA PHE A 53 11.95 -6.26 1.33
C PHE A 53 11.02 -5.74 2.42
N LYS A 54 10.25 -6.62 3.02
CA LYS A 54 9.29 -6.30 4.09
C LYS A 54 9.62 -7.06 5.35
N LEU A 55 9.47 -6.41 6.50
CA LEU A 55 9.49 -7.05 7.81
C LEU A 55 8.12 -6.84 8.45
N PHE A 56 7.40 -7.94 8.66
CA PHE A 56 6.23 -7.98 9.52
C PHE A 56 6.67 -8.18 10.95
N VAL A 57 6.17 -7.35 11.84
CA VAL A 57 6.46 -7.40 13.26
C VAL A 57 5.12 -7.43 13.99
N LEU A 58 4.87 -8.52 14.66
CA LEU A 58 3.61 -8.80 15.33
C LEU A 58 3.85 -8.84 16.84
N SER A 59 3.15 -7.97 17.57
CA SER A 59 3.30 -7.86 19.02
C SER A 59 1.94 -7.78 19.71
N ALA A 60 1.82 -8.40 20.88
CA ALA A 60 0.61 -8.35 21.68
C ALA A 60 0.90 -7.99 23.15
N PRO A 61 1.14 -6.68 23.44
CA PRO A 61 1.44 -6.21 24.79
C PRO A 61 0.38 -6.58 25.85
N GLY A 62 -0.87 -6.78 25.43
CA GLY A 62 -1.93 -7.27 26.31
C GLY A 62 -1.58 -8.63 26.93
N TYR A 63 -1.08 -9.58 26.12
CA TYR A 63 -0.69 -10.91 26.61
C TYR A 63 0.57 -10.86 27.48
N GLU A 64 1.53 -9.99 27.16
CA GLU A 64 2.72 -9.74 28.00
C GLU A 64 2.31 -9.26 29.39
N LYS A 65 1.34 -8.34 29.48
CA LYS A 65 0.85 -7.81 30.75
C LYS A 65 0.22 -8.88 31.64
N TYR A 66 -0.45 -9.88 31.05
CA TYR A 66 -1.08 -10.98 31.79
C TYR A 66 -0.17 -12.21 31.97
N ASN A 67 1.08 -12.14 31.50
CA ASN A 67 2.08 -13.20 31.60
C ASN A 67 1.55 -14.56 31.12
N ASP A 68 0.87 -14.57 29.97
CA ASP A 68 0.26 -15.76 29.40
C ASP A 68 1.34 -16.82 29.08
N PRO A 69 1.25 -18.04 29.64
CA PRO A 69 2.26 -19.08 29.46
C PRO A 69 2.36 -19.62 28.02
N GLY A 70 1.36 -19.37 27.17
CA GLY A 70 1.37 -19.76 25.76
C GLY A 70 1.90 -18.68 24.82
N PHE A 71 2.24 -17.50 25.33
CA PHE A 71 2.70 -16.36 24.52
C PHE A 71 4.23 -16.36 24.38
N ASN A 72 4.70 -16.37 23.13
CA ASN A 72 6.13 -16.48 22.82
C ASN A 72 6.86 -15.15 22.60
N GLY A 73 6.22 -14.04 22.92
CA GLY A 73 6.75 -12.73 22.60
C GLY A 73 6.40 -12.29 21.18
N ARG A 74 7.08 -11.23 20.76
CA ARG A 74 6.97 -10.64 19.43
C ARG A 74 7.47 -11.59 18.35
N ASP A 75 6.68 -11.78 17.29
CA ASP A 75 7.08 -12.54 16.10
C ASP A 75 7.50 -11.59 14.96
N ILE A 76 8.55 -11.96 14.25
CA ILE A 76 9.10 -11.17 13.15
C ILE A 76 9.29 -12.07 11.94
N LYS A 77 8.68 -11.70 10.81
CA LYS A 77 8.78 -12.48 9.57
C LYS A 77 9.13 -11.60 8.37
N PRO A 78 10.15 -11.97 7.58
CA PRO A 78 10.48 -11.27 6.35
C PRO A 78 9.56 -11.66 5.20
N SER A 79 9.38 -10.74 4.27
CA SER A 79 8.68 -10.96 3.00
C SER A 79 9.26 -10.15 1.87
N TYR A 80 8.84 -10.46 0.64
CA TYR A 80 9.32 -9.81 -0.57
C TYR A 80 8.17 -9.50 -1.51
N ASP A 81 8.25 -8.33 -2.14
CA ASP A 81 7.36 -7.93 -3.22
C ASP A 81 8.15 -7.65 -4.49
N PHE A 82 7.48 -7.78 -5.63
CA PHE A 82 8.02 -7.43 -6.92
C PHE A 82 6.99 -6.62 -7.69
N GLY A 83 7.43 -5.54 -8.33
CA GLY A 83 6.57 -4.65 -9.11
C GLY A 83 7.17 -4.28 -10.45
N ILE A 84 6.32 -4.14 -11.46
CA ILE A 84 6.64 -3.60 -12.78
C ILE A 84 5.68 -2.46 -13.07
N LEU A 85 6.20 -1.38 -13.65
CA LEU A 85 5.42 -0.24 -14.11
C LEU A 85 5.82 0.11 -15.55
N TYR A 86 4.84 0.21 -16.44
CA TYR A 86 5.04 0.69 -17.80
C TYR A 86 4.29 2.01 -18.01
N ARG A 87 5.05 3.11 -18.13
CA ARG A 87 4.53 4.43 -18.49
C ARG A 87 4.65 4.61 -19.99
N SER A 88 3.51 4.71 -20.67
CA SER A 88 3.47 5.01 -22.09
C SER A 88 3.98 6.43 -22.36
N SER A 89 4.39 6.71 -23.60
CA SER A 89 4.63 8.08 -24.04
C SER A 89 3.34 8.90 -24.21
N GLY A 90 2.18 8.25 -24.20
CA GLY A 90 0.88 8.89 -24.16
C GLY A 90 0.39 9.10 -22.72
N ASN A 91 -0.93 9.15 -22.55
CA ASN A 91 -1.55 9.53 -21.28
C ASN A 91 -1.91 8.33 -20.40
N TRP A 92 -1.24 7.18 -20.54
CA TRP A 92 -1.62 5.97 -19.81
C TRP A 92 -0.45 5.23 -19.18
N THR A 93 -0.73 4.54 -18.08
CA THR A 93 0.24 3.70 -17.36
C THR A 93 -0.38 2.35 -17.02
N LEU A 94 0.42 1.29 -17.15
CA LEU A 94 0.10 -0.06 -16.68
C LEU A 94 1.03 -0.43 -15.52
N GLY A 95 0.48 -1.09 -14.51
CA GLY A 95 1.25 -1.58 -13.36
C GLY A 95 0.89 -3.03 -13.05
N PHE A 96 1.87 -3.78 -12.58
CA PHE A 96 1.68 -5.12 -12.04
C PHE A 96 2.53 -5.28 -10.78
N THR A 97 1.94 -5.83 -9.72
CA THR A 97 2.66 -6.10 -8.47
C THR A 97 2.29 -7.48 -7.93
N ILE A 98 3.27 -8.21 -7.41
CA ILE A 98 3.07 -9.40 -6.60
C ILE A 98 3.56 -9.05 -5.19
N TYR A 99 2.66 -9.20 -4.22
CA TYR A 99 2.94 -8.99 -2.81
C TYR A 99 3.16 -10.31 -2.09
N ASN A 100 3.98 -10.30 -1.06
CA ASN A 100 4.20 -11.41 -0.13
C ASN A 100 4.60 -12.71 -0.82
N ILE A 101 5.59 -12.66 -1.72
CA ILE A 101 5.98 -13.78 -2.59
C ILE A 101 6.18 -15.10 -1.81
N ASN A 102 6.73 -15.02 -0.60
CA ASN A 102 7.05 -16.15 0.27
C ASN A 102 5.99 -16.53 1.32
N GLU A 103 4.85 -15.85 1.35
CA GLU A 103 3.70 -16.16 2.22
C GLU A 103 4.07 -16.42 3.70
N PRO A 104 4.68 -15.44 4.40
CA PRO A 104 5.18 -15.65 5.75
C PRO A 104 4.04 -15.97 6.71
N LYS A 105 4.28 -16.95 7.60
CA LYS A 105 3.34 -17.34 8.65
C LYS A 105 3.74 -16.70 9.97
N LEU A 106 2.86 -15.87 10.52
CA LEU A 106 3.03 -15.20 11.80
C LEU A 106 2.38 -16.03 12.91
N LYS A 107 3.02 -16.14 14.07
CA LYS A 107 2.53 -16.92 15.21
C LYS A 107 2.92 -16.28 16.55
N LEU A 108 1.92 -15.78 17.28
CA LEU A 108 2.10 -15.23 18.63
C LEU A 108 2.00 -16.27 19.77
N ILE A 109 1.16 -17.30 19.58
CA ILE A 109 0.82 -18.28 20.62
C ILE A 109 1.32 -19.66 20.19
N GLU A 110 2.02 -20.39 21.06
CA GLU A 110 2.59 -21.72 20.76
C GLU A 110 1.55 -22.76 20.36
N THR A 111 0.39 -22.70 20.99
CA THR A 111 -0.70 -23.65 20.77
C THR A 111 -1.39 -23.48 19.42
N THR A 112 -1.09 -22.41 18.67
CA THR A 112 -1.59 -22.23 17.31
C THR A 112 -1.01 -23.31 16.39
N LYS A 113 -1.83 -24.32 16.09
CA LYS A 113 -1.48 -25.45 15.21
C LYS A 113 -1.33 -25.03 13.75
N ASN A 114 -2.22 -24.14 13.29
CA ASN A 114 -2.25 -23.63 11.92
C ASN A 114 -2.17 -22.10 11.95
N PRO A 115 -0.96 -21.51 11.89
CA PRO A 115 -0.84 -20.06 11.76
C PRO A 115 -1.30 -19.61 10.37
N ASP A 116 -2.13 -18.58 10.32
CA ASP A 116 -2.60 -18.00 9.07
C ASP A 116 -1.44 -17.27 8.37
N PRO A 117 -1.14 -17.60 7.10
CA PRO A 117 -0.10 -16.90 6.36
C PRO A 117 -0.57 -15.50 5.96
N VAL A 118 0.38 -14.59 5.82
CA VAL A 118 0.16 -13.38 5.02
C VAL A 118 0.19 -13.82 3.56
N TYR A 119 -0.99 -13.97 2.96
CA TYR A 119 -1.14 -14.55 1.64
C TYR A 119 -0.43 -13.75 0.54
N ARG A 120 0.00 -14.48 -0.50
CA ARG A 120 0.50 -13.88 -1.72
C ARG A 120 -0.67 -13.27 -2.47
N GLU A 121 -0.46 -12.04 -2.91
CA GLU A 121 -1.46 -11.27 -3.64
C GLU A 121 -0.86 -10.76 -4.95
N SER A 122 -1.70 -10.58 -5.96
CA SER A 122 -1.30 -9.94 -7.21
C SER A 122 -2.27 -8.83 -7.56
N ALA A 123 -1.73 -7.73 -8.08
CA ALA A 123 -2.50 -6.59 -8.54
C ALA A 123 -2.08 -6.21 -9.95
N ILE A 124 -3.06 -5.93 -10.81
CA ILE A 124 -2.86 -5.30 -12.11
C ILE A 124 -3.64 -3.99 -12.14
N GLY A 125 -2.96 -2.91 -12.53
CA GLY A 125 -3.52 -1.57 -12.54
C GLY A 125 -3.37 -0.90 -13.90
N PHE A 126 -4.36 -0.09 -14.25
CA PHE A 126 -4.34 0.78 -15.41
C PHE A 126 -4.73 2.20 -15.01
N THR A 127 -4.08 3.18 -15.62
CA THR A 127 -4.47 4.59 -15.48
C THR A 127 -4.53 5.28 -16.83
N TYR A 128 -5.40 6.28 -16.95
CA TYR A 128 -5.49 7.17 -18.10
C TYR A 128 -5.71 8.62 -17.65
N THR A 129 -4.98 9.57 -18.24
CA THR A 129 -5.10 11.01 -17.98
C THR A 129 -5.82 11.71 -19.13
N PHE A 130 -7.04 12.17 -18.88
CA PHE A 130 -7.82 12.97 -19.82
C PHE A 130 -7.44 14.45 -19.72
N ARG A 131 -7.07 15.03 -20.87
CA ARG A 131 -6.76 16.47 -21.03
C ARG A 131 -5.75 17.03 -20.01
N GLY A 132 -4.88 16.18 -19.47
CA GLY A 132 -3.86 16.58 -18.49
C GLY A 132 -4.40 16.96 -17.10
N MET A 133 -5.70 16.83 -16.83
CA MET A 133 -6.32 17.27 -15.57
C MET A 133 -7.02 16.14 -14.81
N LEU A 134 -7.70 15.24 -15.54
CA LEU A 134 -8.49 14.17 -14.96
C LEU A 134 -7.75 12.83 -15.12
N LEU A 135 -7.19 12.32 -14.04
CA LEU A 135 -6.67 10.97 -13.95
C LEU A 135 -7.81 10.02 -13.58
N THR A 136 -7.89 8.88 -14.26
CA THR A 136 -8.77 7.77 -13.91
C THR A 136 -7.94 6.51 -13.77
N SER A 137 -8.24 5.70 -12.77
CA SER A 137 -7.52 4.49 -12.43
C SER A 137 -8.46 3.31 -12.25
N PHE A 138 -8.03 2.14 -12.66
CA PHE A 138 -8.68 0.87 -12.39
C PHE A 138 -7.65 -0.14 -11.92
N GLU A 139 -7.96 -0.91 -10.88
CA GLU A 139 -7.13 -1.99 -10.34
C GLU A 139 -7.96 -3.25 -10.16
N LEU A 140 -7.38 -4.40 -10.53
CA LEU A 140 -7.84 -5.72 -10.12
C LEU A 140 -6.81 -6.31 -9.17
N ARG A 141 -7.25 -6.74 -7.99
CA ARG A 141 -6.39 -7.32 -6.97
C ARG A 141 -6.92 -8.65 -6.48
N THR A 142 -6.08 -9.68 -6.48
CA THR A 142 -6.38 -10.98 -5.87
C THR A 142 -6.05 -10.93 -4.38
N ARG A 143 -6.94 -11.40 -3.52
CA ARG A 143 -6.66 -11.52 -2.07
C ARG A 143 -5.89 -12.80 -1.72
N TYR A 144 -5.88 -13.78 -2.63
CA TYR A 144 -5.23 -15.07 -2.46
C TYR A 144 -4.70 -15.54 -3.82
N ALA A 145 -3.42 -15.88 -3.91
CA ALA A 145 -2.79 -16.27 -5.17
C ALA A 145 -3.45 -17.48 -5.86
N ASP A 146 -4.01 -18.40 -5.08
CA ASP A 146 -4.58 -19.65 -5.57
C ASP A 146 -6.12 -19.62 -5.70
N ASP A 147 -6.75 -18.48 -5.37
CA ASP A 147 -8.21 -18.32 -5.43
C ASP A 147 -8.62 -17.00 -6.11
N TYR A 148 -8.70 -17.07 -7.44
CA TYR A 148 -9.12 -15.95 -8.29
C TYR A 148 -10.58 -15.54 -8.10
N THR A 149 -11.41 -16.36 -7.42
CA THR A 149 -12.79 -15.98 -7.11
C THR A 149 -12.86 -14.83 -6.10
N LYS A 150 -11.77 -14.60 -5.35
CA LYS A 150 -11.60 -13.50 -4.39
C LYS A 150 -10.82 -12.32 -4.98
N THR A 151 -11.13 -11.99 -6.24
CA THR A 151 -10.60 -10.80 -6.92
C THR A 151 -11.50 -9.61 -6.66
N VAL A 152 -10.90 -8.48 -6.29
CA VAL A 152 -11.60 -7.22 -6.04
C VAL A 152 -11.21 -6.19 -7.10
N GLY A 153 -12.22 -5.50 -7.63
CA GLY A 153 -12.05 -4.38 -8.54
C GLY A 153 -12.13 -3.05 -7.81
N ARG A 154 -11.22 -2.14 -8.14
CA ARG A 154 -11.17 -0.78 -7.60
C ARG A 154 -11.17 0.21 -8.74
N PHE A 155 -11.91 1.29 -8.57
CA PHE A 155 -11.91 2.40 -9.51
C PHE A 155 -11.66 3.70 -8.75
N GLY A 156 -10.88 4.59 -9.35
CA GLY A 156 -10.55 5.88 -8.77
C GLY A 156 -10.46 6.95 -9.83
N SER A 157 -10.70 8.19 -9.43
CA SER A 157 -10.45 9.35 -10.27
C SER A 157 -9.95 10.52 -9.46
N GLU A 158 -9.08 11.31 -10.08
CA GLU A 158 -8.44 12.48 -9.50
C GLU A 158 -8.48 13.63 -10.51
N LEU A 159 -8.97 14.79 -10.07
CA LEU A 159 -9.07 16.00 -10.87
C LEU A 159 -8.24 17.11 -10.22
N TRP A 160 -7.27 17.62 -10.97
CA TRP A 160 -6.40 18.72 -10.53
C TRP A 160 -6.85 20.08 -11.09
N PHE A 161 -6.91 21.07 -10.21
CA PHE A 161 -7.12 22.48 -10.53
C PHE A 161 -5.84 23.26 -10.26
N PHE A 162 -5.26 23.83 -11.31
CA PHE A 162 -4.07 24.69 -11.27
C PHE A 162 -2.87 24.08 -10.52
N ASP A 163 -2.73 22.75 -10.55
CA ASP A 163 -1.73 21.97 -9.80
C ASP A 163 -1.71 22.25 -8.28
N ALA A 164 -2.76 22.90 -7.75
CA ALA A 164 -2.83 23.40 -6.38
C ALA A 164 -3.91 22.67 -5.57
N VAL A 165 -5.04 22.33 -6.19
CA VAL A 165 -6.16 21.64 -5.54
C VAL A 165 -6.48 20.37 -6.29
N ALA A 166 -6.58 19.25 -5.57
CA ALA A 166 -6.99 17.97 -6.11
C ALA A 166 -8.33 17.55 -5.50
N LEU A 167 -9.27 17.11 -6.34
CA LEU A 167 -10.46 16.38 -5.90
C LEU A 167 -10.31 14.93 -6.28
N ARG A 168 -10.61 14.02 -5.34
CA ARG A 168 -10.46 12.58 -5.53
C ARG A 168 -11.74 11.87 -5.15
N GLY A 169 -12.06 10.83 -5.91
CA GLY A 169 -13.16 9.93 -5.61
C GLY A 169 -12.81 8.53 -6.05
N GLY A 170 -13.32 7.53 -5.35
CA GLY A 170 -13.08 6.14 -5.71
C GLY A 170 -14.12 5.22 -5.09
N PHE A 171 -14.21 4.01 -5.64
CA PHE A 171 -15.05 2.96 -5.10
C PHE A 171 -14.36 1.59 -5.17
N GLU A 172 -14.60 0.79 -4.15
CA GLU A 172 -14.25 -0.62 -4.05
C GLU A 172 -15.45 -1.34 -3.47
N GLN A 173 -16.14 -2.20 -4.25
CA GLN A 173 -17.32 -2.91 -3.77
C GLN A 173 -18.34 -1.98 -3.08
N GLU A 174 -18.49 -2.08 -1.75
CA GLU A 174 -19.41 -1.30 -0.92
C GLU A 174 -18.75 -0.07 -0.26
N HIS A 175 -17.47 0.17 -0.53
CA HIS A 175 -16.69 1.28 0.01
C HIS A 175 -16.65 2.42 -1.00
N MET A 176 -17.11 3.59 -0.57
CA MET A 176 -16.97 4.84 -1.33
C MET A 176 -15.95 5.74 -0.65
N THR A 177 -15.09 6.36 -1.45
CA THR A 177 -14.08 7.29 -0.98
C THR A 177 -14.23 8.63 -1.66
N ALA A 178 -13.99 9.70 -0.91
CA ALA A 178 -13.88 11.06 -1.41
C ALA A 178 -12.70 11.74 -0.71
N GLY A 179 -11.98 12.60 -1.41
CA GLY A 179 -10.84 13.29 -0.84
C GLY A 179 -10.55 14.63 -1.50
N ILE A 180 -9.87 15.48 -0.75
CA ILE A 180 -9.35 16.76 -1.21
C ILE A 180 -7.86 16.85 -0.87
N GLY A 181 -7.08 17.36 -1.82
CA GLY A 181 -5.66 17.62 -1.66
C GLY A 181 -5.33 19.09 -1.90
N LEU A 182 -4.41 19.64 -1.13
CA LEU A 182 -3.82 20.95 -1.34
C LEU A 182 -2.32 20.79 -1.57
N ASN A 183 -1.80 21.38 -2.64
CA ASN A 183 -0.41 21.30 -3.05
C ASN A 183 0.21 22.70 -3.10
N GLY A 184 1.24 22.92 -2.30
CA GLY A 184 2.06 24.14 -2.29
C GLY A 184 3.40 23.98 -3.02
N GLY A 185 3.52 22.97 -3.90
CA GLY A 185 4.75 22.63 -4.61
C GLY A 185 5.72 21.82 -3.73
N LYS A 186 6.23 22.41 -2.65
CA LYS A 186 7.14 21.75 -1.70
C LYS A 186 6.44 20.95 -0.61
N TRP A 187 5.15 21.14 -0.44
CA TRP A 187 4.33 20.41 0.52
C TRP A 187 2.99 20.03 -0.09
N GLN A 188 2.38 18.99 0.45
CA GLN A 188 1.02 18.60 0.12
C GLN A 188 0.30 18.13 1.38
N LEU A 189 -0.97 18.49 1.51
CA LEU A 189 -1.87 18.00 2.55
C LEU A 189 -3.05 17.33 1.89
N ASP A 190 -3.41 16.14 2.35
CA ASP A 190 -4.57 15.41 1.85
C ASP A 190 -5.49 15.00 2.99
N VAL A 191 -6.79 15.10 2.74
CA VAL A 191 -7.84 14.59 3.60
C VAL A 191 -8.71 13.66 2.77
N MET A 192 -8.95 12.47 3.30
CA MET A 192 -9.82 11.46 2.70
C MET A 192 -10.89 11.05 3.70
N LEU A 193 -12.10 10.86 3.18
CA LEU A 193 -13.20 10.17 3.82
C LEU A 193 -13.41 8.84 3.09
N GLU A 194 -13.47 7.76 3.85
CA GLU A 194 -14.02 6.48 3.41
C GLU A 194 -15.33 6.24 4.13
N THR A 195 -16.39 5.95 3.37
CA THR A 195 -17.69 5.58 3.88
C THR A 195 -17.89 4.09 3.69
N HIS A 196 -18.11 3.40 4.80
CA HIS A 196 -18.51 2.00 4.84
C HIS A 196 -20.00 1.94 5.19
N TYR A 197 -20.76 1.11 4.48
CA TYR A 197 -22.20 1.00 4.72
C TYR A 197 -22.53 0.55 6.16
N GLU A 198 -21.79 -0.44 6.68
CA GLU A 198 -21.97 -0.97 8.04
C GLU A 198 -21.11 -0.29 9.13
N LEU A 199 -19.84 0.03 8.86
CA LEU A 199 -18.88 0.49 9.87
C LEU A 199 -18.81 2.02 10.01
N GLY A 200 -19.57 2.75 9.18
CA GLY A 200 -19.62 4.21 9.20
C GLY A 200 -18.42 4.86 8.49
N ASN A 201 -18.02 6.03 8.99
CA ASN A 201 -17.09 6.91 8.30
C ASN A 201 -15.69 6.84 8.92
N THR A 202 -14.68 6.62 8.09
CA THR A 202 -13.27 6.70 8.47
C THR A 202 -12.61 7.89 7.79
N TYR A 203 -11.81 8.63 8.55
CA TYR A 203 -11.08 9.80 8.06
C TYR A 203 -9.59 9.53 8.07
N GLN A 204 -8.91 9.87 6.97
CA GLN A 204 -7.47 9.77 6.86
C GLN A 204 -6.88 11.15 6.51
N PHE A 205 -5.81 11.49 7.21
CA PHE A 205 -5.05 12.72 6.99
C PHE A 205 -3.63 12.35 6.58
N SER A 206 -3.09 13.04 5.59
CA SER A 206 -1.69 12.86 5.19
C SER A 206 -1.01 14.20 4.93
N ALA A 207 0.30 14.23 5.16
CA ALA A 207 1.15 15.36 4.85
C ALA A 207 2.40 14.86 4.14
N THR A 208 2.78 15.51 3.05
CA THR A 208 3.97 15.20 2.26
C THR A 208 4.86 16.43 2.19
N ILE A 209 6.17 16.23 2.32
CA ILE A 209 7.19 17.27 2.13
C ILE A 209 8.13 16.80 1.01
N ARG A 210 8.44 17.70 0.07
CA ARG A 210 9.36 17.47 -1.04
C ARG A 210 10.59 18.37 -0.86
N ILE A 211 11.76 17.74 -0.85
CA ILE A 211 13.07 18.38 -0.64
C ILE A 211 13.91 18.21 -1.89
#